data_AF-A0A9R1QF47-F1
#
_entry.id   AF-A0A9R1QF47-F1
#
_cell.length_a   1.000
_cell.length_b   1.000
_cell.length_c   1.000
_cell.angle_alpha   90.00
_cell.angle_beta   90.00
_cell.angle_gamma   90.00
#
_symmetry.space_group_name_H-M   'P 1'
#
loop_
_entity.id
_entity.type
_entity.pdbx_description
1 polymer ?
#
loop_
_entity_poly.entity_id
_entity_poly.type
_entity_poly.pdbx_seq_one_letter_code
_entity_poly.pdbx_strand_id
1 'polypeptide(L)'
;MQLSKAYYGYMEVLFNNHITINSVLNLDTSTFVHIVTSLESGLKGLDTGISTQCASAIDSLAAFYFNNITAGDNPPSPAALNLARHIGELPSLFPQILKSLFEIIIFEDAGNQWSLSRPILSLIMISEQMFSDLRSQVLASQPLDQQQRLSQCFDKLMTDVTRSLEPKNRDRFTQNLTTFRHDFRAK
;
A
#
# COMPACT_ATOMS: atom_id res chain seq x y z
N MET A 1 -1.38 -20.31 -14.87
CA MET A 1 -0.73 -19.04 -15.28
C MET A 1 -1.68 -18.10 -16.02
N GLN A 2 -2.42 -18.57 -17.04
CA GLN A 2 -3.32 -17.71 -17.83
C GLN A 2 -4.57 -17.24 -17.06
N LEU A 3 -5.18 -18.12 -16.24
CA LEU A 3 -6.35 -17.78 -15.41
C LEU A 3 -6.00 -16.75 -14.32
N SER A 4 -4.85 -16.89 -13.67
CA SER A 4 -4.39 -15.95 -12.64
C SER A 4 -4.17 -14.55 -13.21
N LYS A 5 -3.55 -14.43 -14.39
CA LYS A 5 -3.36 -13.13 -15.07
C LYS A 5 -4.68 -12.48 -15.46
N ALA A 6 -5.64 -13.28 -15.95
CA ALA A 6 -6.98 -12.79 -16.26
C ALA A 6 -7.73 -12.31 -15.02
N TYR A 7 -7.63 -13.05 -13.91
CA TYR A 7 -8.23 -12.68 -12.63
C TYR A 7 -7.66 -11.36 -12.07
N TYR A 8 -6.33 -11.24 -11.98
CA TYR A 8 -5.71 -10.03 -11.43
C TYR A 8 -5.85 -8.81 -12.35
N GLY A 9 -5.81 -9.01 -13.67
CA GLY A 9 -6.13 -7.95 -14.62
C GLY A 9 -7.58 -7.46 -14.49
N TYR A 10 -8.54 -8.35 -14.25
CA TYR A 10 -9.92 -7.95 -13.97
C TYR A 10 -10.04 -7.15 -12.66
N MET A 11 -9.35 -7.59 -11.60
CA MET A 11 -9.37 -6.88 -10.32
C MET A 11 -8.73 -5.49 -10.43
N GLU A 12 -7.61 -5.34 -11.15
CA GLU A 12 -7.02 -4.03 -11.44
C GLU A 12 -8.03 -3.10 -12.12
N VAL A 13 -8.70 -3.55 -13.19
CA VAL A 13 -9.70 -2.74 -13.89
C VAL A 13 -10.86 -2.35 -12.97
N LEU A 14 -11.33 -3.29 -12.15
CA LEU A 14 -12.43 -3.07 -11.23
C LEU A 14 -12.07 -2.00 -10.19
N PHE A 15 -10.90 -2.09 -9.55
CA PHE A 15 -10.47 -1.12 -8.55
C PHE A 15 -10.03 0.22 -9.15
N ASN A 16 -9.50 0.26 -10.38
CA ASN A 16 -9.06 1.52 -11.01
C ASN A 16 -10.22 2.33 -11.60
N ASN A 17 -11.19 1.66 -12.24
CA ASN A 17 -12.22 2.34 -13.03
C ASN A 17 -13.63 2.25 -12.41
N HIS A 18 -13.84 1.33 -11.48
CA HIS A 18 -15.18 1.00 -10.96
C HIS A 18 -15.23 0.86 -9.44
N ILE A 19 -14.25 1.38 -8.69
CA ILE A 19 -14.24 1.25 -7.22
C ILE A 19 -15.49 1.85 -6.55
N THR A 20 -16.04 2.90 -7.17
CA THR A 20 -17.30 3.56 -6.79
C THR A 20 -18.53 2.93 -7.43
N ILE A 21 -18.37 2.15 -8.51
CA ILE A 21 -19.46 1.53 -9.28
C ILE A 21 -19.77 0.16 -8.65
N ASN A 22 -20.45 0.23 -7.51
CA ASN A 22 -21.39 -0.75 -6.94
C ASN A 22 -21.01 -2.23 -6.71
N SER A 23 -19.87 -2.78 -7.10
CA SER A 23 -19.64 -4.24 -7.00
C SER A 23 -18.82 -4.72 -5.80
N VAL A 24 -17.67 -4.10 -5.48
CA VAL A 24 -16.76 -4.64 -4.44
C VAL A 24 -16.98 -4.03 -3.05
N LEU A 25 -17.23 -2.73 -2.96
CA LEU A 25 -17.47 -2.06 -1.66
C LEU A 25 -18.86 -2.36 -1.07
N ASN A 26 -19.78 -2.93 -1.85
CA ASN A 26 -21.11 -3.31 -1.39
C ASN A 26 -21.22 -4.80 -1.01
N LEU A 27 -20.13 -5.55 -1.11
CA LEU A 27 -20.09 -6.95 -0.71
C LEU A 27 -20.24 -7.07 0.82
N ASP A 28 -20.51 -8.27 1.29
CA ASP A 28 -20.30 -8.57 2.71
C ASP A 28 -18.79 -8.46 3.04
N THR A 29 -18.48 -8.21 4.31
CA THR A 29 -17.09 -7.98 4.73
C THR A 29 -16.20 -9.18 4.50
N SER A 30 -16.72 -10.41 4.64
CA SER A 30 -15.90 -11.61 4.41
C SER A 30 -15.44 -11.66 2.97
N THR A 31 -16.35 -11.44 2.01
CA THR A 31 -16.01 -11.45 0.59
C THR A 31 -15.07 -10.29 0.24
N PHE A 32 -15.33 -9.09 0.75
CA PHE A 32 -14.43 -7.94 0.54
C PHE A 32 -13.01 -8.25 1.05
N VAL A 33 -12.89 -8.73 2.29
CA VAL A 33 -11.61 -9.10 2.90
C VAL A 33 -10.92 -10.19 2.09
N HIS A 34 -11.64 -11.24 1.66
CA HIS A 34 -11.05 -12.28 0.82
C HIS A 34 -10.48 -11.74 -0.50
N ILE A 35 -11.15 -10.77 -1.13
CA ILE A 35 -10.64 -10.11 -2.34
C ILE A 35 -9.38 -9.30 -2.02
N VAL A 36 -9.38 -8.50 -0.96
CA VAL A 36 -8.21 -7.67 -0.63
C VAL A 36 -7.02 -8.54 -0.19
N THR A 37 -7.25 -9.61 0.57
CA THR A 37 -6.21 -10.58 0.94
C THR A 37 -5.68 -11.36 -0.27
N SER A 38 -6.50 -11.62 -1.29
CA SER A 38 -6.01 -12.22 -2.53
C SER A 38 -5.09 -11.25 -3.30
N LEU A 39 -5.41 -9.96 -3.33
CA LEU A 39 -4.54 -8.92 -3.89
C LEU A 39 -3.20 -8.85 -3.14
N GLU A 40 -3.23 -8.85 -1.80
CA GLU A 40 -2.02 -8.88 -0.97
C GLU A 40 -1.17 -10.12 -1.27
N SER A 41 -1.79 -11.29 -1.41
CA SER A 41 -1.09 -12.53 -1.78
C SER A 41 -0.48 -12.44 -3.18
N GLY A 42 -1.16 -11.77 -4.12
CA GLY A 42 -0.64 -11.52 -5.47
C GLY A 42 0.57 -10.58 -5.50
N LEU A 43 0.72 -9.66 -4.54
CA LEU A 43 1.92 -8.82 -4.41
C LEU A 43 3.18 -9.66 -4.17
N LYS A 44 3.05 -10.70 -3.33
CA LYS A 44 4.12 -11.65 -2.94
C LYS A 44 4.38 -12.73 -3.99
N GLY A 45 3.68 -12.66 -5.14
CA GLY A 45 3.81 -13.64 -6.22
C GLY A 45 5.07 -13.43 -7.06
N LEU A 46 5.54 -14.51 -7.69
CA LEU A 46 6.74 -14.48 -8.56
C LEU A 46 6.54 -13.72 -9.88
N ASP A 47 5.30 -13.44 -10.29
CA ASP A 47 5.00 -12.76 -11.56
C ASP A 47 4.89 -11.25 -11.33
N THR A 48 5.87 -10.50 -11.81
CA THR A 48 5.96 -9.03 -11.69
C THR A 48 4.76 -8.32 -12.34
N GLY A 49 4.14 -8.92 -13.36
CA GLY A 49 2.92 -8.40 -13.97
C GLY A 49 1.75 -8.47 -12.99
N ILE A 50 1.52 -9.63 -12.39
CA ILE A 50 0.48 -9.81 -11.34
C ILE A 50 0.73 -8.87 -10.15
N SER A 51 1.98 -8.81 -9.67
CA SER A 51 2.33 -7.92 -8.55
C SER A 51 2.04 -6.45 -8.88
N THR A 52 2.30 -6.02 -10.12
CA THR A 52 1.97 -4.66 -10.59
C THR A 52 0.46 -4.39 -10.61
N GLN A 53 -0.34 -5.35 -11.08
CA GLN A 53 -1.80 -5.25 -11.10
C GLN A 53 -2.38 -5.16 -9.68
N CYS A 54 -1.90 -6.00 -8.77
CA CYS A 54 -2.28 -5.95 -7.36
C CYS A 54 -1.90 -4.62 -6.72
N ALA A 55 -0.68 -4.13 -6.97
CA ALA A 55 -0.21 -2.85 -6.45
C ALA A 55 -1.11 -1.69 -6.91
N SER A 56 -1.54 -1.69 -8.18
CA SER A 56 -2.48 -0.69 -8.70
C SER A 56 -3.85 -0.77 -8.02
N ALA A 57 -4.40 -1.98 -7.87
CA ALA A 57 -5.70 -2.17 -7.23
C ALA A 57 -5.69 -1.70 -5.76
N ILE A 58 -4.64 -2.05 -5.03
CA ILE A 58 -4.44 -1.65 -3.63
C ILE A 58 -4.22 -0.13 -3.53
N ASP A 59 -3.46 0.47 -4.45
CA ASP A 59 -3.26 1.93 -4.49
C ASP A 59 -4.59 2.66 -4.68
N SER A 60 -5.41 2.21 -5.63
CA SER A 60 -6.73 2.79 -5.87
C SER A 60 -7.65 2.68 -4.65
N LEU A 61 -7.63 1.54 -3.94
CA LEU A 61 -8.37 1.36 -2.69
C LEU A 61 -7.91 2.32 -1.60
N ALA A 62 -6.60 2.37 -1.36
CA ALA A 62 -6.01 3.21 -0.31
C ALA A 62 -6.18 4.70 -0.62
N ALA A 63 -5.97 5.11 -1.88
CA ALA A 63 -6.18 6.48 -2.32
C ALA A 63 -7.66 6.89 -2.21
N PHE A 64 -8.59 6.00 -2.54
CA PHE A 64 -10.01 6.26 -2.36
C PHE A 64 -10.36 6.47 -0.87
N TYR A 65 -9.83 5.62 0.02
CA TYR A 65 -9.99 5.79 1.47
C TYR A 65 -9.45 7.14 1.94
N PHE A 66 -8.20 7.45 1.57
CA PHE A 66 -7.55 8.71 1.97
C PHE A 66 -8.37 9.93 1.52
N ASN A 67 -8.73 9.99 0.24
CA ASN A 67 -9.40 11.16 -0.33
C ASN A 67 -10.84 11.37 0.17
N ASN A 68 -11.54 10.30 0.58
CA ASN A 68 -12.97 10.38 0.94
C ASN A 68 -13.25 10.23 2.44
N ILE A 69 -12.28 9.76 3.23
CA ILE A 69 -12.45 9.50 4.68
C ILE A 69 -11.40 10.27 5.48
N THR A 70 -10.13 10.19 5.10
CA THR A 70 -9.04 10.77 5.90
C THR A 70 -8.84 12.27 5.64
N ALA A 71 -8.85 12.68 4.37
CA ALA A 71 -8.59 14.05 3.92
C ALA A 71 -9.79 14.69 3.20
N GLY A 72 -10.95 14.02 3.22
CA GLY A 72 -12.16 14.51 2.58
C GLY A 72 -12.79 15.66 3.37
N ASP A 73 -13.04 16.77 2.71
CA ASP A 73 -13.74 17.94 3.29
C ASP A 73 -15.28 17.79 3.25
N ASN A 74 -15.78 16.85 2.44
CA ASN A 74 -17.20 16.61 2.24
C ASN A 74 -17.67 15.39 3.06
N PRO A 75 -18.97 15.31 3.38
CA PRO A 75 -19.55 14.10 3.97
C PRO A 75 -19.21 12.85 3.11
N PRO A 76 -18.78 11.74 3.73
CA PRO A 76 -18.40 10.55 2.99
C PRO A 76 -19.55 10.01 2.15
N SER A 77 -19.27 9.64 0.90
CA SER A 77 -20.23 8.96 0.04
C SER A 77 -20.64 7.60 0.64
N PRO A 78 -21.80 7.02 0.26
CA PRO A 78 -22.19 5.68 0.73
C PRO A 78 -21.11 4.62 0.49
N ALA A 79 -20.40 4.70 -0.64
CA ALA A 79 -19.29 3.81 -0.96
C ALA A 79 -18.10 3.99 0.02
N ALA A 80 -17.77 5.23 0.37
CA ALA A 80 -16.74 5.53 1.37
C ALA A 80 -17.14 5.03 2.76
N LEU A 81 -18.41 5.18 3.16
CA LEU A 81 -18.92 4.64 4.43
C LEU A 81 -18.85 3.11 4.47
N ASN A 82 -19.18 2.42 3.38
CA ASN A 82 -19.07 0.97 3.32
C ASN A 82 -17.61 0.51 3.42
N LEU A 83 -16.69 1.20 2.74
CA LEU A 83 -15.27 0.92 2.89
C LEU A 83 -14.80 1.17 4.34
N ALA A 84 -15.20 2.29 4.96
CA ALA A 84 -14.90 2.58 6.36
C ALA A 84 -15.41 1.48 7.29
N ARG A 85 -16.62 0.95 7.03
CA ARG A 85 -17.19 -0.18 7.78
C ARG A 85 -16.34 -1.44 7.63
N HIS A 86 -15.97 -1.82 6.40
CA HIS A 86 -15.11 -2.98 6.17
C HIS A 86 -13.77 -2.88 6.90
N ILE A 87 -13.12 -1.72 6.84
CA ILE A 87 -11.85 -1.47 7.53
C ILE A 87 -12.06 -1.43 9.05
N GLY A 88 -13.19 -0.91 9.53
CA GLY A 88 -13.55 -0.91 10.96
C GLY A 88 -13.77 -2.32 11.52
N GLU A 89 -14.32 -3.24 10.71
CA GLU A 89 -14.49 -4.65 11.08
C GLU A 89 -13.18 -5.44 11.04
N LEU A 90 -12.21 -5.03 10.20
CA LEU A 90 -10.87 -5.62 10.16
C LEU A 90 -9.77 -4.53 10.14
N PRO A 91 -9.48 -3.89 11.29
CA PRO A 91 -8.56 -2.75 11.35
C PRO A 91 -7.10 -3.10 11.05
N SER A 92 -6.76 -4.40 11.08
CA SER A 92 -5.44 -4.91 10.75
C SER A 92 -5.17 -5.01 9.25
N LEU A 93 -6.18 -4.88 8.38
CA LEU A 93 -6.04 -5.10 6.93
C LEU A 93 -5.00 -4.18 6.28
N PHE A 94 -5.14 -2.86 6.44
CA PHE A 94 -4.18 -1.90 5.89
C PHE A 94 -2.78 -2.01 6.52
N PRO A 95 -2.62 -2.13 7.86
CA PRO A 95 -1.31 -2.38 8.46
C PRO A 95 -0.60 -3.62 7.92
N GLN A 96 -1.33 -4.72 7.70
CA GLN A 96 -0.76 -5.96 7.16
C GLN A 96 -0.29 -5.78 5.71
N ILE A 97 -1.09 -5.12 4.86
CA ILE A 97 -0.71 -4.83 3.48
C ILE A 97 0.52 -3.92 3.44
N LEU A 98 0.57 -2.87 4.28
CA LEU A 98 1.71 -1.96 4.36
C LEU A 98 2.99 -2.70 4.76
N LYS A 99 2.89 -3.57 5.78
CA LYS A 99 4.00 -4.42 6.20
C LYS A 99 4.49 -5.31 5.07
N SER A 100 3.58 -6.02 4.40
CA SER A 100 3.90 -6.88 3.25
C SER A 100 4.60 -6.13 2.12
N LEU A 101 4.14 -4.92 1.79
CA LEU A 101 4.79 -4.09 0.77
C LEU A 101 6.22 -3.70 1.17
N PHE A 102 6.46 -3.32 2.44
CA PHE A 102 7.80 -3.00 2.91
C PHE A 102 8.72 -4.23 2.94
N GLU A 103 8.21 -5.40 3.34
CA GLU A 103 8.96 -6.65 3.29
C GLU A 103 9.42 -6.97 1.86
N ILE A 104 8.54 -6.80 0.87
CA ILE A 104 8.90 -6.97 -0.56
C ILE A 104 9.99 -5.97 -0.95
N ILE A 105 9.87 -4.69 -0.59
CA ILE A 105 10.87 -3.67 -0.94
C ILE A 105 12.24 -3.96 -0.33
N ILE A 106 12.26 -4.36 0.94
CA ILE A 106 13.49 -4.57 1.70
C ILE A 106 14.17 -5.87 1.26
N PHE A 107 13.42 -6.98 1.28
CA PHE A 107 13.98 -8.33 1.19
C PHE A 107 13.96 -8.92 -0.22
N GLU A 108 13.08 -8.47 -1.11
CA GLU A 108 12.93 -9.08 -2.44
C GLU A 108 13.56 -8.25 -3.56
N ASP A 109 13.90 -8.90 -4.68
CA ASP A 109 14.32 -8.16 -5.87
C ASP A 109 13.10 -7.60 -6.64
N ALA A 110 12.47 -6.58 -6.07
CA ALA A 110 11.27 -5.95 -6.59
C ALA A 110 11.56 -5.16 -7.89
N GLY A 111 11.46 -5.82 -9.05
CA GLY A 111 11.59 -5.20 -10.37
C GLY A 111 10.49 -4.18 -10.72
N ASN A 112 9.38 -4.18 -9.96
CA ASN A 112 8.24 -3.24 -10.10
C ASN A 112 8.15 -2.23 -8.94
N GLN A 113 9.29 -1.85 -8.36
CA GLN A 113 9.36 -0.90 -7.25
C GLN A 113 8.53 0.39 -7.48
N TRP A 114 8.49 0.90 -8.71
CA TRP A 114 7.68 2.09 -9.02
C TRP A 114 6.20 1.85 -8.74
N SER A 115 5.66 0.71 -9.19
CA SER A 115 4.28 0.31 -8.93
C SER A 115 4.01 0.11 -7.44
N LEU A 116 4.93 -0.54 -6.72
CA LEU A 116 4.81 -0.80 -5.27
C LEU A 116 4.92 0.48 -4.43
N SER A 117 5.63 1.51 -4.89
CA SER A 117 5.79 2.76 -4.14
C SER A 117 4.47 3.52 -3.95
N ARG A 118 3.54 3.39 -4.90
CA ARG A 118 2.25 4.08 -4.87
C ARG A 118 1.32 3.61 -3.74
N PRO A 119 0.98 2.30 -3.62
CA PRO A 119 0.15 1.83 -2.51
C PRO A 119 0.82 2.05 -1.15
N ILE A 120 2.15 1.99 -1.07
CA ILE A 120 2.87 2.32 0.18
C ILE A 120 2.57 3.76 0.59
N LEU A 121 2.77 4.74 -0.30
CA LEU A 121 2.47 6.14 0.02
C LEU A 121 1.00 6.32 0.40
N SER A 122 0.09 5.76 -0.39
CA SER A 122 -1.36 5.87 -0.13
C SER A 122 -1.75 5.34 1.25
N LEU A 123 -1.18 4.21 1.68
CA LEU A 123 -1.40 3.65 3.02
C LEU A 123 -0.79 4.51 4.13
N ILE A 124 0.42 5.06 3.94
CA ILE A 124 1.04 6.00 4.90
C ILE A 124 0.17 7.25 5.07
N MET A 125 -0.39 7.78 3.98
CA MET A 125 -1.26 8.96 4.01
C MET A 125 -2.56 8.73 4.79
N ILE A 126 -3.09 7.49 4.82
CA ILE A 126 -4.27 7.14 5.63
C ILE A 126 -3.97 7.29 7.13
N SER A 127 -2.80 6.81 7.58
CA SER A 127 -2.40 6.86 8.98
C SER A 127 -0.89 6.90 9.15
N GLU A 128 -0.36 8.05 9.55
CA GLU A 128 1.05 8.22 9.91
C GLU A 128 1.44 7.34 11.11
N GLN A 129 0.49 7.07 12.02
CA GLN A 129 0.71 6.17 13.15
C GLN A 129 1.00 4.74 12.68
N MET A 130 0.26 4.25 11.69
CA MET A 130 0.49 2.92 11.10
C MET A 130 1.93 2.78 10.57
N PHE A 131 2.44 3.84 9.94
CA PHE A 131 3.81 3.88 9.45
C PHE A 131 4.84 3.93 10.60
N SER A 132 4.58 4.74 11.64
CA SER A 132 5.44 4.81 12.83
C SER A 132 5.54 3.47 13.56
N ASP A 133 4.42 2.75 13.68
CA ASP A 133 4.37 1.43 14.30
C ASP A 133 5.15 0.41 13.48
N LEU A 134 4.98 0.43 12.14
CA LEU A 134 5.76 -0.42 11.24
C LEU A 134 7.26 -0.12 11.34
N ARG A 135 7.67 1.15 11.30
CA ARG A 135 9.07 1.57 11.48
C ARG A 135 9.64 1.00 12.78
N SER A 136 8.90 1.13 13.88
CA SER A 136 9.33 0.63 15.20
C SER A 136 9.51 -0.89 15.21
N GLN A 137 8.58 -1.64 14.60
CA GLN A 137 8.67 -3.09 14.48
C GLN A 137 9.86 -3.53 13.62
N VAL A 138 10.07 -2.88 12.47
CA VAL A 138 11.19 -3.21 11.58
C VAL A 138 12.52 -2.88 12.27
N LEU A 139 12.65 -1.74 12.95
CA LEU A 139 13.85 -1.39 13.72
C LEU A 139 14.15 -2.42 14.80
N ALA A 140 13.14 -2.79 15.59
CA ALA A 140 13.30 -3.79 16.66
C ALA A 140 13.71 -5.18 16.13
N SER A 141 13.43 -5.48 14.86
CA SER A 141 13.86 -6.74 14.22
C SER A 141 15.33 -6.76 13.77
N GLN A 142 16.01 -5.62 13.75
CA GLN A 142 17.40 -5.51 13.29
C GLN A 142 18.41 -5.51 14.46
N PRO A 143 19.65 -5.98 14.23
CA PRO A 143 20.77 -5.82 15.17
C PRO A 143 21.00 -4.35 15.57
N LEU A 144 21.42 -4.11 16.83
CA LEU A 144 21.57 -2.76 17.41
C LEU A 144 22.45 -1.81 16.58
N ASP A 145 23.53 -2.34 15.99
CA ASP A 145 24.45 -1.61 15.11
C ASP A 145 23.80 -1.15 13.79
N GLN A 146 22.76 -1.86 13.34
CA GLN A 146 22.02 -1.54 12.12
C GLN A 146 20.79 -0.65 12.39
N GLN A 147 20.26 -0.64 13.61
CA GLN A 147 19.07 0.14 13.97
C GLN A 147 19.26 1.63 13.71
N GLN A 148 20.39 2.22 14.09
CA GLN A 148 20.64 3.64 13.89
C GLN A 148 20.65 4.01 12.41
N ARG A 149 21.34 3.21 11.58
CA ARG A 149 21.41 3.42 10.14
C ARG A 149 20.03 3.27 9.47
N LEU A 150 19.29 2.23 9.86
CA LEU A 150 17.95 2.01 9.34
C LEU A 150 16.98 3.13 9.74
N SER A 151 17.11 3.64 10.96
CA SER A 151 16.33 4.79 11.42
C SER A 151 16.53 5.99 10.50
N GLN A 152 17.78 6.30 10.14
CA GLN A 152 18.11 7.37 9.19
C GLN A 152 17.56 7.11 7.79
N CYS A 153 17.52 5.85 7.34
CA CYS A 153 16.89 5.49 6.06
C CYS A 153 15.40 5.85 6.08
N PHE A 154 14.68 5.51 7.16
CA PHE A 154 13.26 5.87 7.33
C PHE A 154 13.04 7.39 7.38
N ASP A 155 13.98 8.16 7.95
CA ASP A 155 13.90 9.63 7.94
C ASP A 155 14.05 10.19 6.51
N LYS A 156 15.01 9.66 5.74
CA LYS A 156 15.19 10.01 4.32
C LYS A 156 13.97 9.64 3.48
N LEU A 157 13.29 8.54 3.80
CA LEU A 157 12.14 8.05 3.05
C LEU A 157 11.02 9.12 2.94
N MET A 158 10.79 9.86 4.02
CA MET A 158 9.71 10.87 4.10
C MET A 158 10.20 12.31 3.85
N THR A 159 11.46 12.50 3.46
CA THR A 159 12.02 13.84 3.19
C THR A 159 11.31 14.49 1.99
N ASP A 160 10.85 15.72 2.15
CA ASP A 160 10.06 16.48 1.16
C ASP A 160 8.75 15.80 0.72
N VAL A 161 8.27 14.82 1.47
CA VAL A 161 6.96 14.18 1.23
C VAL A 161 5.91 14.94 2.02
N THR A 162 4.92 15.47 1.32
CA THR A 162 3.77 16.18 1.90
C THR A 162 2.61 15.23 2.17
N ARG A 163 1.61 15.67 2.93
CA ARG A 163 0.37 14.92 3.18
C ARG A 163 -0.59 15.00 1.99
N SER A 164 -0.18 14.49 0.83
CA SER A 164 -0.96 14.51 -0.41
C SER A 164 -0.68 13.31 -1.30
N LEU A 165 -1.61 13.01 -2.20
CA LEU A 165 -1.42 11.99 -3.24
C LEU A 165 -1.20 12.60 -4.63
N GLU A 166 -0.75 13.85 -4.71
CA GLU A 166 -0.47 14.50 -5.98
C GLU A 166 0.68 13.79 -6.73
N PRO A 167 0.70 13.81 -8.08
CA PRO A 167 1.73 13.13 -8.87
C PRO A 167 3.15 13.50 -8.46
N LYS A 168 3.42 14.80 -8.24
CA LYS A 168 4.74 15.30 -7.83
C LYS A 168 5.18 14.71 -6.48
N ASN A 169 4.25 14.57 -5.54
CA ASN A 169 4.53 14.01 -4.22
C ASN A 169 4.79 12.50 -4.28
N ARG A 170 4.02 11.80 -5.12
CA ARG A 170 4.24 10.37 -5.44
C ARG A 170 5.61 10.14 -6.05
N ASP A 171 6.00 10.94 -7.04
CA ASP A 171 7.32 10.82 -7.68
C ASP A 171 8.46 11.06 -6.69
N ARG A 172 8.31 12.06 -5.80
CA ARG A 172 9.27 12.31 -4.72
C ARG A 172 9.40 11.10 -3.80
N PHE A 173 8.29 10.53 -3.34
CA PHE A 173 8.31 9.33 -2.50
C PHE A 173 8.96 8.14 -3.21
N THR A 174 8.68 7.91 -4.50
CA THR A 174 9.32 6.85 -5.28
C THR A 174 10.85 7.01 -5.34
N GLN A 175 11.34 8.23 -5.53
CA GLN A 175 12.79 8.52 -5.52
C GLN A 175 13.40 8.23 -4.15
N ASN A 176 12.73 8.67 -3.08
CA ASN A 176 13.19 8.42 -1.71
C ASN A 176 13.20 6.92 -1.40
N LEU A 177 12.20 6.16 -1.86
CA LEU A 177 12.12 4.71 -1.67
C LEU A 177 13.25 3.96 -2.39
N THR A 178 13.65 4.45 -3.58
CA THR A 178 14.84 3.93 -4.29
C THR A 178 16.10 4.09 -3.45
N THR A 179 16.27 5.29 -2.88
CA THR A 179 17.41 5.61 -2.02
C THR A 179 17.38 4.78 -0.75
N PHE A 180 16.20 4.67 -0.11
CA PHE A 180 15.97 3.83 1.07
C PHE A 180 16.41 2.38 0.82
N ARG A 181 15.98 1.78 -0.30
CA ARG A 181 16.31 0.39 -0.64
C ARG A 181 17.81 0.21 -0.89
N HIS A 182 18.44 1.17 -1.57
CA HIS A 182 19.89 1.16 -1.80
C HIS A 182 20.67 1.25 -0.49
N ASP A 183 20.36 2.24 0.35
CA ASP A 183 21.03 2.49 1.64
C ASP A 183 20.82 1.32 2.62
N PHE A 184 19.65 0.67 2.57
CA PHE A 184 19.38 -0.53 3.34
C PHE A 184 20.31 -1.68 2.93
N ARG A 185 20.56 -1.86 1.64
CA ARG A 185 21.32 -2.99 1.08
C ARG A 185 22.82 -2.79 1.05
N ALA A 186 23.28 -1.55 0.96
CA ALA A 186 24.69 -1.23 1.21
C ALA A 186 25.03 -1.77 2.61
N LYS A 187 26.09 -2.57 2.76
CA LYS A 187 26.54 -3.06 4.08
C LYS A 187 27.43 -2.01 4.72
#